data_AF-A0A936PVB9-F1
#
_entry.id   AF-A0A936PVB9-F1
#
_cell.length_a   1.000
_cell.length_b   1.000
_cell.length_c   1.000
_cell.angle_alpha   90.00
_cell.angle_beta   90.00
_cell.angle_gamma   90.00
#
_symmetry.space_group_name_H-M   'P 1'
#
loop_
_entity.id
_entity.type
_entity.pdbx_description
1 polymer ?
#
loop_
_entity_poly.entity_id
_entity_poly.type
_entity_poly.pdbx_seq_one_letter_code
_entity_poly.pdbx_strand_id
1 'polypeptide(L)'
;MSDPKPKTKPKLKRPAAIDLGDLHVSIVRGPNAEGRWYWRARDADRVTVWTGWATRDEAAREGAAVLAKPRPNPVQRGVKTVGALITAWLAVQDARLDVKPATRACAPARGARQVATSTRRPSPRFDATPWRPS
;
A
#
# COMPACT_ATOMS: atom_id res chain seq x y z
N MET A 1 -24.30 -11.71 -47.47
CA MET A 1 -22.90 -11.37 -47.09
C MET A 1 -22.74 -11.73 -45.63
N SER A 2 -22.18 -12.90 -45.33
CA SER A 2 -21.96 -13.33 -43.95
C SER A 2 -20.64 -12.75 -43.46
N ASP A 3 -20.70 -11.94 -42.40
CA ASP A 3 -19.51 -11.42 -41.74
C ASP A 3 -18.59 -12.58 -41.29
N PRO A 4 -17.27 -12.46 -41.51
CA PRO A 4 -16.32 -13.48 -41.09
C PRO A 4 -16.29 -13.56 -39.56
N LYS A 5 -16.54 -14.77 -39.05
CA LYS A 5 -16.50 -15.13 -37.63
C LYS A 5 -15.20 -14.63 -36.99
N PRO A 6 -15.23 -13.87 -35.87
CA PRO A 6 -14.02 -13.38 -35.23
C PRO A 6 -13.18 -14.54 -34.71
N LYS A 7 -11.93 -14.63 -35.19
CA LYS A 7 -10.96 -15.63 -34.74
C LYS A 7 -10.72 -15.48 -33.23
N THR A 8 -10.90 -16.58 -32.51
CA THR A 8 -10.75 -16.64 -31.05
C THR A 8 -9.32 -16.27 -30.67
N LYS A 9 -9.15 -15.24 -29.83
CA LYS A 9 -7.83 -14.82 -29.34
C LYS A 9 -7.15 -16.00 -28.62
N PRO A 10 -5.83 -16.21 -28.80
CA PRO A 10 -5.11 -17.27 -28.10
C PRO A 10 -5.27 -17.10 -26.58
N LYS A 11 -5.72 -18.16 -25.90
CA LYS A 11 -5.86 -18.16 -24.43
C LYS A 11 -4.45 -18.10 -23.82
N LEU A 12 -4.04 -16.95 -23.30
CA LEU A 12 -2.81 -16.85 -22.53
C LEU A 12 -2.92 -17.78 -21.31
N LYS A 13 -1.96 -18.71 -21.19
CA LYS A 13 -1.84 -19.56 -20.00
C LYS A 13 -1.47 -18.69 -18.81
N ARG A 14 -2.10 -18.96 -17.65
CA ARG A 14 -1.79 -18.28 -16.39
C ARG A 14 -0.36 -18.63 -15.97
N PRO A 15 0.52 -17.64 -15.76
CA PRO A 15 1.86 -17.90 -15.22
C PRO A 15 1.80 -18.52 -13.82
N ALA A 16 2.81 -19.33 -13.48
CA ALA A 16 2.98 -19.84 -12.13
C ALA A 16 3.33 -18.72 -11.14
N ALA A 17 3.03 -18.95 -9.86
CA ALA A 17 3.52 -18.11 -8.77
C ALA A 17 5.05 -18.12 -8.73
N ILE A 18 5.63 -17.10 -8.10
CA ILE A 18 7.08 -16.92 -7.97
C ILE A 18 7.39 -16.86 -6.49
N ASP A 19 8.28 -17.71 -6.02
CA ASP A 19 8.82 -17.68 -4.67
C ASP A 19 10.23 -17.06 -4.72
N LEU A 20 10.46 -16.02 -3.92
CA LEU A 20 11.71 -15.27 -3.83
C LEU A 20 12.12 -15.19 -2.36
N GLY A 21 12.75 -16.25 -1.82
CA GLY A 21 13.08 -16.33 -0.39
C GLY A 21 11.82 -16.20 0.48
N ASP A 22 11.78 -15.18 1.34
CA ASP A 22 10.64 -14.90 2.23
C ASP A 22 9.44 -14.25 1.51
N LEU A 23 9.51 -14.05 0.19
CA LEU A 23 8.48 -13.38 -0.58
C LEU A 23 7.74 -14.34 -1.52
N HIS A 24 6.42 -14.41 -1.38
CA HIS A 24 5.52 -15.15 -2.27
C HIS A 24 4.75 -14.21 -3.21
N VAL A 25 5.02 -14.30 -4.52
CA VAL A 25 4.41 -13.46 -5.56
C VAL A 25 3.39 -14.25 -6.36
N SER A 26 2.13 -13.84 -6.28
CA SER A 26 0.98 -14.59 -6.82
C SER A 26 0.10 -13.74 -7.73
N ILE A 27 -0.52 -14.37 -8.72
CA ILE A 27 -1.48 -13.72 -9.62
C ILE A 27 -2.85 -13.64 -8.93
N VAL A 28 -3.43 -12.45 -8.92
CA VAL A 28 -4.75 -12.14 -8.35
C VAL A 28 -5.81 -11.95 -9.43
N ARG A 29 -5.48 -11.32 -10.57
CA ARG A 29 -6.42 -11.14 -11.69
C ARG A 29 -5.80 -11.53 -13.03
N GLY A 30 -6.67 -11.91 -13.96
CA GLY A 30 -6.34 -12.26 -15.35
C GLY A 30 -5.65 -11.13 -16.12
N PRO A 31 -5.20 -11.39 -17.36
CA PRO A 31 -4.43 -10.42 -18.11
C PRO A 31 -5.30 -9.23 -18.52
N ASN A 32 -4.73 -8.03 -18.48
CA ASN A 32 -5.35 -6.82 -19.04
C ASN A 32 -5.22 -6.81 -20.58
N ALA A 33 -5.70 -5.73 -21.22
CA ALA A 33 -5.58 -5.55 -22.67
C ALA A 33 -4.13 -5.54 -23.18
N GLU A 34 -3.16 -5.25 -22.31
CA GLU A 34 -1.72 -5.24 -22.59
C GLU A 34 -1.05 -6.61 -22.34
N GLY A 35 -1.80 -7.64 -21.94
CA GLY A 35 -1.26 -8.96 -21.62
C GLY A 35 -0.56 -9.05 -20.25
N ARG A 36 -0.65 -8.01 -19.42
CA ARG A 36 -0.10 -7.98 -18.05
C ARG A 36 -1.08 -8.55 -17.04
N TRP A 37 -0.57 -9.22 -16.03
CA TRP A 37 -1.37 -9.83 -14.96
C TRP A 37 -1.32 -8.96 -13.71
N TYR A 38 -2.36 -9.00 -12.89
CA TYR A 38 -2.34 -8.31 -11.60
C TYR A 38 -1.69 -9.21 -10.56
N TRP A 39 -0.49 -8.83 -10.11
CA TRP A 39 0.32 -9.56 -9.15
C TRP A 39 0.19 -8.99 -7.75
N ARG A 40 0.43 -9.85 -6.76
CA ARG A 40 0.54 -9.51 -5.35
C ARG A 40 1.70 -10.28 -4.73
N ALA A 41 2.64 -9.55 -4.15
CA ALA A 41 3.71 -10.08 -3.34
C ALA A 41 3.35 -10.01 -1.86
N ARG A 42 3.53 -11.13 -1.17
CA ARG A 42 3.42 -11.23 0.29
C ARG A 42 4.73 -11.68 0.89
N ASP A 43 4.96 -11.33 2.14
CA ASP A 43 6.09 -11.83 2.90
C ASP A 43 5.76 -13.07 3.73
N ALA A 44 6.72 -13.52 4.55
CA ALA A 44 6.57 -14.64 5.47
C ALA A 44 5.40 -14.45 6.46
N ASP A 45 5.15 -13.21 6.89
CA ASP A 45 4.02 -12.84 7.76
C ASP A 45 2.69 -12.71 6.98
N ARG A 46 2.68 -13.04 5.69
CA ARG A 46 1.55 -12.91 4.75
C ARG A 46 1.07 -11.46 4.56
N VAL A 47 1.85 -10.47 4.96
CA VAL A 47 1.59 -9.06 4.73
C VAL A 47 1.84 -8.74 3.27
N THR A 48 0.91 -8.01 2.64
CA THR A 48 1.08 -7.58 1.25
C THR A 48 2.05 -6.42 1.20
N VAL A 49 3.19 -6.63 0.54
CA VAL A 49 4.27 -5.64 0.45
C VAL A 49 4.37 -4.99 -0.92
N TRP A 50 3.77 -5.60 -1.95
CA TRP A 50 3.69 -5.03 -3.28
C TRP A 50 2.52 -5.59 -4.08
N THR A 51 1.90 -4.75 -4.91
CA THR A 51 0.92 -5.18 -5.92
C THR A 51 1.09 -4.35 -7.19
N GLY A 52 0.82 -4.95 -8.34
CA GLY A 52 0.97 -4.24 -9.61
C GLY A 52 0.52 -5.04 -10.82
N TRP A 53 0.22 -4.33 -11.90
CA TRP A 53 0.05 -4.95 -13.22
C TRP A 53 1.43 -5.12 -13.85
N ALA A 54 1.82 -6.36 -14.10
CA ALA A 54 3.16 -6.68 -14.57
C ALA A 54 3.17 -7.97 -15.42
N THR A 55 4.20 -8.13 -16.23
CA THR A 55 4.59 -9.46 -16.75
C THR A 55 5.21 -10.29 -15.63
N ARG A 56 5.47 -11.58 -15.89
CA ARG A 56 6.14 -12.45 -14.91
C ARG A 56 7.53 -11.95 -14.56
N ASP A 57 8.31 -11.53 -15.55
CA ASP A 57 9.70 -11.08 -15.35
C ASP A 57 9.75 -9.71 -14.65
N GLU A 58 8.81 -8.83 -14.97
CA GLU A 58 8.62 -7.57 -14.24
C GLU A 58 8.24 -7.84 -12.77
N ALA A 59 7.30 -8.74 -12.51
CA ALA A 59 6.90 -9.10 -11.15
C ALA A 59 8.04 -9.73 -10.35
N ALA A 60 8.87 -10.57 -10.98
CA ALA A 60 10.07 -11.14 -10.34
C ALA A 60 11.09 -10.05 -9.97
N ARG A 61 11.33 -9.10 -10.89
CA ARG A 61 12.26 -7.99 -10.68
C ARG A 61 11.79 -7.05 -9.57
N GLU A 62 10.52 -6.68 -9.58
CA GLU A 62 9.92 -5.84 -8.54
C GLU A 62 9.91 -6.56 -7.18
N GLY A 63 9.61 -7.87 -7.17
CA GLY A 63 9.72 -8.70 -5.96
C GLY A 63 11.13 -8.72 -5.39
N ALA A 64 12.16 -8.90 -6.24
CA ALA A 64 13.55 -8.84 -5.82
C ALA A 64 13.95 -7.44 -5.30
N ALA A 65 13.45 -6.37 -5.92
CA ALA A 65 13.69 -5.01 -5.47
C ALA A 65 13.05 -4.71 -4.10
N VAL A 66 11.93 -5.35 -3.78
CA VAL A 66 11.28 -5.28 -2.46
C VAL A 66 12.14 -5.99 -1.40
N LEU A 67 12.73 -7.14 -1.73
CA LEU A 67 13.63 -7.86 -0.83
C LEU A 67 14.94 -7.10 -0.55
N ALA A 68 15.48 -6.43 -1.56
CA ALA A 68 16.74 -5.70 -1.43
C ALA A 68 16.63 -4.42 -0.57
N LYS A 69 15.41 -3.91 -0.31
CA LYS A 69 15.21 -2.68 0.44
C LYS A 69 14.96 -2.99 1.91
N PRO A 70 15.79 -2.47 2.83
CA PRO A 70 15.54 -2.65 4.26
C PRO A 70 14.18 -2.05 4.60
N ARG A 71 13.32 -2.88 5.20
CA ARG A 71 12.04 -2.39 5.72
C ARG A 71 12.33 -1.38 6.82
N PRO A 72 11.74 -0.17 6.76
CA PRO A 72 11.84 0.72 7.89
C PRO A 72 11.18 0.02 9.08
N ASN A 73 11.99 -0.33 10.08
CA ASN A 73 11.49 -0.89 11.33
C ASN A 73 10.75 0.25 12.07
N PRO A 74 9.42 0.17 12.26
CA PRO A 74 8.66 1.22 12.93
C PRO A 74 8.96 1.31 14.42
N VAL A 75 9.68 0.34 15.00
CA VAL A 75 10.20 0.41 16.38
C VAL A 75 11.42 1.33 16.41
N GLN A 76 11.25 2.59 15.99
CA GLN A 76 12.20 3.64 16.35
C GLN A 76 12.04 3.90 17.85
N ARG A 77 12.90 3.27 18.65
CA ARG A 77 13.04 3.57 20.08
C ARG A 77 13.29 5.07 20.22
N GLY A 78 12.45 5.78 20.98
CA GLY A 78 12.68 7.20 21.30
C GLY A 78 11.68 8.21 20.71
N VAL A 79 10.59 7.77 20.09
CA VAL A 79 9.48 8.68 19.72
C VAL A 79 8.75 9.13 20.99
N LYS A 80 9.07 10.31 21.51
CA LYS A 80 8.48 10.87 22.74
C LYS A 80 7.31 11.81 22.50
N THR A 81 7.06 12.21 21.25
CA THR A 81 6.03 13.19 20.92
C THR A 81 5.21 12.77 19.71
N VAL A 82 3.97 13.24 19.64
CA VAL A 82 3.08 13.04 18.50
C VAL A 82 3.69 13.64 17.22
N GLY A 83 4.38 14.78 17.32
CA GLY A 83 5.09 15.38 16.19
C GLY A 83 6.18 14.46 15.64
N ALA A 84 7.04 13.91 16.51
CA ALA A 84 8.07 12.95 16.10
C ALA A 84 7.47 11.67 15.50
N LEU A 85 6.32 11.21 16.02
CA LEU A 85 5.60 10.06 15.47
C LEU A 85 5.10 10.34 14.05
N ILE A 86 4.48 11.51 13.83
CA ILE A 86 3.97 11.91 12.52
C ILE A 86 5.13 12.08 11.53
N THR A 87 6.25 12.69 11.94
CA THR A 87 7.45 12.82 11.10
C THR A 87 8.04 11.47 10.73
N ALA A 88 8.21 10.57 11.70
CA ALA A 88 8.71 9.22 11.45
C ALA A 88 7.75 8.43 10.53
N TRP A 89 6.44 8.53 10.77
CA TRP A 89 5.44 7.89 9.92
C TRP A 89 5.44 8.43 8.49
N LEU A 90 5.57 9.75 8.30
CA LEU A 90 5.67 10.37 6.97
C LEU A 90 6.93 9.93 6.23
N ALA A 91 8.08 9.82 6.91
CA ALA A 91 9.31 9.30 6.32
C ALA A 91 9.14 7.84 5.86
N VAL A 92 8.42 7.02 6.64
CA VAL A 92 8.07 5.64 6.23
C VAL A 92 7.15 5.65 5.01
N GLN A 93 6.16 6.53 4.94
CA GLN A 93 5.27 6.63 3.77
C GLN A 93 6.00 7.09 2.51
N ASP A 94 6.99 7.97 2.62
CA ASP A 94 7.75 8.45 1.46
C ASP A 94 8.64 7.33 0.87
N ALA A 95 9.16 6.45 1.74
CA ALA A 95 9.92 5.27 1.35
C ALA A 95 9.06 4.14 0.72
N ARG A 96 7.72 4.24 0.80
CA ARG A 96 6.81 3.21 0.26
C ARG A 96 6.70 3.30 -1.27
N LEU A 97 6.96 2.17 -1.93
CA LEU A 97 6.93 2.05 -3.39
C LEU A 97 5.57 1.62 -3.93
N ASP A 98 4.71 1.03 -3.09
CA ASP A 98 3.35 0.65 -3.43
C ASP A 98 2.41 1.87 -3.57
N VAL A 99 2.87 3.04 -3.11
CA VAL A 99 2.15 4.30 -3.22
C VAL A 99 2.59 5.03 -4.49
N LYS A 100 1.66 5.25 -5.42
CA LYS A 100 1.91 6.03 -6.65
C LYS A 100 2.44 7.43 -6.29
N PRO A 101 3.37 8.00 -7.09
CA PRO A 101 3.93 9.33 -6.82
C PRO A 101 2.87 10.43 -6.60
N ALA A 102 1.77 10.37 -7.38
CA ALA A 102 0.64 11.28 -7.23
C ALA A 102 -0.05 11.20 -5.85
N THR A 103 -0.06 10.04 -5.21
CA THR A 103 -0.60 9.85 -3.86
C THR A 103 0.36 10.40 -2.80
N ARG A 104 1.68 10.33 -3.02
CA ARG A 104 2.70 10.93 -2.13
C ARG A 104 2.62 12.46 -2.11
N ALA A 105 2.41 13.07 -3.28
CA ALA A 105 2.27 14.53 -3.41
C ALA A 105 1.03 15.11 -2.69
N CYS A 106 -0.04 14.32 -2.53
CA CYS A 106 -1.28 14.73 -1.84
C CYS A 106 -1.25 14.57 -0.31
N ALA A 107 -0.37 13.73 0.22
CA ALA A 107 -0.33 13.38 1.64
C ALA A 107 0.10 14.53 2.58
N PRO A 108 1.16 15.33 2.30
CA PRO A 108 1.59 16.38 3.22
C PRO A 108 0.56 17.50 3.38
N ALA A 109 -0.16 17.86 2.32
CA ALA A 109 -1.20 18.89 2.36
C ALA A 109 -2.42 18.49 3.21
N ARG A 110 -2.75 17.19 3.26
CA ARG A 110 -3.86 16.68 4.10
C ARG A 110 -3.44 16.50 5.56
N GLY A 111 -2.22 15.99 5.80
CA GLY A 111 -1.68 15.81 7.14
C GLY A 111 -1.52 17.14 7.89
N ALA A 112 -0.95 18.17 7.25
CA ALA A 112 -0.77 19.49 7.86
C ALA A 112 -2.09 20.17 8.22
N ARG A 113 -3.13 20.01 7.38
CA ARG A 113 -4.47 20.57 7.64
C ARG A 113 -5.17 19.90 8.83
N GLN A 114 -4.86 18.63 9.11
CA GLN A 114 -5.47 17.86 10.21
C GLN A 114 -4.76 18.10 11.56
N VAL A 115 -3.46 18.40 11.54
CA VAL A 115 -2.69 18.85 12.73
C VAL A 115 -3.06 20.30 13.13
N ALA A 116 -3.32 21.16 12.14
CA ALA A 116 -3.74 22.53 12.40
C ALA A 116 -5.17 22.65 12.98
N THR A 117 -6.07 21.70 12.68
CA THR A 117 -7.44 21.70 13.23
C THR A 117 -7.52 21.07 14.63
N SER A 118 -6.64 20.12 14.94
CA SER A 118 -6.60 19.47 16.25
C SER A 118 -5.98 20.34 17.36
N THR A 119 -5.22 21.36 16.98
CA THR A 119 -4.58 22.31 17.93
C THR A 119 -5.40 23.57 18.22
N ARG A 120 -6.54 23.78 17.54
CA ARG A 120 -7.36 25.01 17.67
C ARG A 120 -8.64 24.88 18.50
N ARG A 121 -9.00 23.69 18.99
CA ARG A 121 -10.19 23.54 19.83
C ARG A 121 -9.79 23.52 21.30
N PRO A 122 -10.11 24.54 22.11
CA PRO A 122 -10.16 24.35 23.55
C PRO A 122 -11.22 23.29 23.82
N SER A 123 -10.85 22.22 24.53
CA SER A 123 -11.79 21.22 24.99
C SER A 123 -12.88 21.91 25.83
N PRO A 124 -14.17 21.68 25.56
CA PRO A 124 -15.20 22.17 26.48
C PRO A 124 -14.94 21.49 27.84
N ARG A 125 -14.85 22.30 28.91
CA ARG A 125 -14.89 21.79 30.27
C ARG A 125 -16.16 20.95 30.38
N PHE A 126 -16.00 19.65 30.61
CA PHE A 126 -17.10 18.82 31.07
C PHE A 126 -17.38 19.25 32.50
N ASP A 127 -18.39 20.09 32.67
CA ASP A 127 -18.96 20.31 34.00
C ASP A 127 -19.71 19.03 34.38
N ALA A 128 -19.16 18.33 35.37
CA ALA A 128 -19.70 17.10 35.90
C ALA A 128 -20.96 17.42 36.73
N THR A 129 -22.14 17.40 36.10
CA THR A 129 -23.40 17.42 36.84
C THR A 129 -23.64 16.03 37.43
N PRO A 130 -23.69 15.85 38.76
CA PRO A 130 -23.94 14.54 39.35
C PRO A 130 -25.40 14.11 39.09
N TRP A 131 -25.54 12.92 38.53
CA TRP A 131 -26.83 12.26 38.27
C TRP A 131 -27.49 11.84 39.59
N ARG A 132 -28.77 12.19 39.79
CA ARG A 132 -29.61 11.69 40.90
C ARG A 132 -30.60 10.67 40.35
N PRO A 133 -30.67 9.44 40.93
CA PRO A 133 -31.78 8.54 40.69
C PRO A 133 -33.01 8.97 41.51
N SER A 134 -34.19 8.84 40.90
CA SER A 134 -35.49 8.82 41.58
C SER A 134 -35.88 7.40 41.95
#